data_AF-A0A8T2UYU9-F1
#
_entry.id   AF-A0A8T2UYU9-F1
#
_cell.length_a   1.000
_cell.length_b   1.000
_cell.length_c   1.000
_cell.angle_alpha   90.00
_cell.angle_beta   90.00
_cell.angle_gamma   90.00
#
_symmetry.space_group_name_H-M   'P 1'
#
loop_
_entity.id
_entity.type
_entity.pdbx_description
1 polymer ?
#
loop_
_entity_poly.entity_id
_entity_poly.type
_entity_poly.pdbx_seq_one_letter_code
_entity_poly.pdbx_strand_id
1 'polypeptide(L)'
;MTSPSICSEDCPSSHETASRDEVNKSPQSTSIASTDESLQSMPVGAAHCCPICLNPITDAAFLDPCFHTFCFHCILQWAEMVFAHPSTEGETHLECPLCKRRSSSIIYNFFLDTFKRHYVLGTAYDKSCPFSLSPAHYQRLYVYKSGMRPYIAEEIDRNIKCRRKSFHISGNANLKEWVQRELQALMQVEDVELVAQHVIGILKHYENSKRLDGQSQFSWMDAMIDAVKPFVFEHAESFCMELKSFLSSGLNVKAYDLFVEEILKSNTIKVSSLT
;
A
#
# COMPACT_ATOMS: atom_id res chain seq x y z
N MET A 1 4.80 -47.52 42.39
CA MET A 1 4.87 -48.96 42.06
C MET A 1 4.26 -49.16 40.67
N THR A 2 4.75 -50.15 39.90
CA THR A 2 4.12 -50.76 38.69
C THR A 2 3.61 -49.87 37.54
N SER A 3 4.42 -49.78 36.48
CA SER A 3 4.01 -49.87 35.04
C SER A 3 4.11 -51.36 34.60
N PRO A 4 4.06 -51.82 33.30
CA PRO A 4 3.86 -51.20 31.95
C PRO A 4 2.47 -51.62 31.35
N SER A 5 2.11 -51.74 30.05
CA SER A 5 2.71 -51.73 28.67
C SER A 5 1.67 -51.12 27.67
N ILE A 6 1.89 -50.76 26.40
CA ILE A 6 2.91 -51.01 25.33
C ILE A 6 2.67 -52.27 24.43
N CYS A 7 2.00 -52.06 23.27
CA CYS A 7 2.18 -52.68 21.92
C CYS A 7 1.23 -51.91 20.95
N SER A 8 1.56 -51.55 19.69
CA SER A 8 2.18 -52.27 18.54
C SER A 8 1.23 -53.30 17.90
N GLU A 9 1.06 -53.38 16.57
CA GLU A 9 1.51 -52.54 15.44
C GLU A 9 0.69 -52.87 14.16
N ASP A 10 1.12 -52.35 13.00
CA ASP A 10 1.04 -52.93 11.63
C ASP A 10 0.39 -52.10 10.51
N CYS A 11 1.14 -52.03 9.39
CA CYS A 11 0.74 -51.54 8.07
C CYS A 11 1.52 -52.37 7.01
N PRO A 12 0.85 -53.02 6.04
CA PRO A 12 1.54 -53.81 5.02
C PRO A 12 1.97 -52.96 3.80
N SER A 13 3.16 -53.23 3.28
CA SER A 13 3.73 -52.61 2.08
C SER A 13 4.12 -53.66 1.02
N SER A 14 3.89 -53.36 -0.26
CA SER A 14 4.49 -53.99 -1.46
C SER A 14 4.33 -52.97 -2.62
N HIS A 15 5.33 -52.53 -3.39
CA HIS A 15 6.28 -53.26 -4.26
C HIS A 15 5.54 -53.98 -5.44
N GLU A 16 5.92 -53.84 -6.73
CA GLU A 16 7.04 -53.09 -7.34
C GLU A 16 6.88 -52.82 -8.88
N THR A 17 7.90 -52.16 -9.49
CA THR A 17 8.37 -52.22 -10.91
C THR A 17 7.49 -51.91 -12.15
N ALA A 18 7.60 -50.66 -12.62
CA ALA A 18 8.26 -50.21 -13.88
C ALA A 18 8.01 -50.82 -15.30
N SER A 19 8.08 -49.90 -16.30
CA SER A 19 8.52 -50.03 -17.72
C SER A 19 7.48 -49.79 -18.85
N ARG A 20 8.02 -49.52 -20.06
CA ARG A 20 7.35 -48.92 -21.24
C ARG A 20 6.86 -49.97 -22.26
N ASP A 21 5.94 -49.56 -23.15
CA ASP A 21 6.16 -49.60 -24.62
C ASP A 21 5.09 -48.81 -25.40
N GLU A 22 5.43 -48.35 -26.61
CA GLU A 22 4.51 -47.69 -27.57
C GLU A 22 4.03 -48.67 -28.65
N VAL A 23 2.74 -48.64 -29.00
CA VAL A 23 2.27 -49.06 -30.35
C VAL A 23 1.13 -48.14 -30.84
N ASN A 24 1.33 -47.57 -32.02
CA ASN A 24 0.41 -46.68 -32.74
C ASN A 24 -0.68 -47.46 -33.52
N LYS A 25 -1.95 -47.03 -33.45
CA LYS A 25 -2.95 -47.37 -34.50
C LYS A 25 -4.14 -46.40 -34.61
N SER A 26 -4.27 -45.73 -35.77
CA SER A 26 -5.53 -45.13 -36.26
C SER A 26 -6.30 -46.12 -37.15
N PRO A 27 -7.64 -46.08 -37.19
CA PRO A 27 -8.36 -45.54 -38.37
C PRO A 27 -9.62 -44.72 -37.97
N GLN A 28 -9.90 -43.53 -38.52
CA GLN A 28 -10.35 -43.18 -39.88
C GLN A 28 -11.88 -42.91 -39.97
N SER A 29 -12.21 -41.62 -40.09
CA SER A 29 -13.32 -41.00 -40.86
C SER A 29 -14.71 -41.65 -40.94
N THR A 30 -15.72 -40.94 -40.43
CA THR A 30 -17.05 -40.83 -41.06
C THR A 30 -17.45 -39.36 -41.18
N SER A 31 -18.08 -38.99 -42.30
CA SER A 31 -18.41 -37.61 -42.66
C SER A 31 -19.90 -37.43 -42.94
N ILE A 32 -20.53 -36.44 -42.31
CA ILE A 32 -21.87 -35.94 -42.66
C ILE A 32 -21.80 -34.40 -42.66
N ALA A 33 -22.53 -33.74 -43.57
CA ALA A 33 -22.32 -32.33 -43.91
C ALA A 33 -23.33 -31.34 -43.29
N SER A 34 -22.80 -30.15 -42.99
CA SER A 34 -23.37 -28.80 -43.03
C SER A 34 -24.90 -28.57 -43.05
N THR A 35 -25.40 -27.85 -42.03
CA THR A 35 -26.10 -26.53 -42.05
C THR A 35 -26.40 -26.18 -40.58
N ASP A 36 -25.63 -25.32 -39.91
CA ASP A 36 -25.67 -23.83 -39.96
C ASP A 36 -26.90 -23.20 -39.27
N GLU A 37 -26.71 -22.71 -38.03
CA GLU A 37 -27.03 -21.31 -37.73
C GLU A 37 -26.28 -20.78 -36.47
N SER A 38 -25.64 -19.62 -36.62
CA SER A 38 -25.32 -18.60 -35.60
C SER A 38 -24.85 -19.03 -34.18
N LEU A 39 -23.56 -19.35 -34.05
CA LEU A 39 -22.76 -18.92 -32.89
C LEU A 39 -21.72 -17.90 -33.33
N GLN A 40 -22.01 -16.61 -33.12
CA GLN A 40 -21.12 -15.52 -33.55
C GLN A 40 -19.84 -15.49 -32.69
N SER A 41 -18.72 -15.91 -33.28
CA SER A 41 -17.39 -15.83 -32.68
C SER A 41 -16.97 -14.37 -32.48
N MET A 42 -16.91 -13.92 -31.22
CA MET A 42 -16.32 -12.63 -30.88
C MET A 42 -14.84 -12.58 -31.31
N PRO A 43 -14.38 -11.47 -31.92
CA PRO A 43 -12.98 -11.35 -32.35
C PRO A 43 -12.04 -11.22 -31.14
N VAL A 44 -11.13 -12.18 -31.00
CA VAL A 44 -10.22 -12.36 -29.84
C VAL A 44 -9.27 -11.16 -29.60
N GLY A 45 -9.17 -10.22 -30.55
CA GLY A 45 -8.33 -9.02 -30.42
C GLY A 45 -8.91 -7.88 -29.55
N ALA A 46 -10.23 -7.85 -29.29
CA ALA A 46 -10.86 -6.68 -28.65
C ALA A 46 -10.51 -6.50 -27.16
N ALA A 47 -10.18 -7.58 -26.44
CA ALA A 47 -9.94 -7.57 -24.99
C ALA A 47 -8.58 -6.99 -24.57
N HIS A 48 -7.70 -6.66 -25.52
CA HIS A 48 -6.32 -6.24 -25.26
C HIS A 48 -5.98 -4.84 -25.79
N CYS A 49 -6.95 -4.08 -26.31
CA CYS A 49 -6.75 -2.70 -26.75
C CYS A 49 -7.23 -1.69 -25.69
N CYS A 50 -6.50 -0.59 -25.55
CA CYS A 50 -6.82 0.49 -24.63
C CYS A 50 -7.99 1.33 -25.17
N PRO A 51 -9.10 1.50 -24.43
CA PRO A 51 -10.26 2.28 -24.90
C PRO A 51 -9.99 3.77 -25.19
N ILE A 52 -8.87 4.33 -24.71
CA ILE A 52 -8.52 5.76 -24.87
C ILE A 52 -7.71 5.98 -26.15
N CYS A 53 -6.70 5.15 -26.43
CA CYS A 53 -5.80 5.32 -27.57
C CYS A 53 -5.99 4.28 -28.69
N LEU A 54 -6.91 3.33 -28.51
CA LEU A 54 -7.30 2.25 -29.44
C LEU A 54 -6.19 1.25 -29.84
N ASN A 55 -4.96 1.45 -29.36
CA ASN A 55 -3.81 0.57 -29.54
C ASN A 55 -3.78 -0.55 -28.48
N PRO A 56 -3.00 -1.63 -28.68
CA PRO A 56 -2.74 -2.64 -27.65
C PRO A 56 -2.27 -2.02 -26.32
N ILE A 57 -2.70 -2.58 -25.19
CA ILE A 57 -2.43 -2.03 -23.85
C ILE A 57 -0.93 -2.17 -23.51
N THR A 58 -0.28 -1.03 -23.32
CA THR A 58 1.08 -0.89 -22.78
C THR A 58 1.01 -0.35 -21.35
N ASP A 59 1.84 -0.89 -20.46
CA ASP A 59 1.81 -0.59 -19.00
C ASP A 59 0.38 -0.61 -18.43
N ALA A 60 -0.21 -1.80 -18.36
CA ALA A 60 -1.61 -1.98 -17.96
C ALA A 60 -1.92 -1.31 -16.61
N ALA A 61 -2.98 -0.50 -16.61
CA ALA A 61 -3.49 0.19 -15.45
C ALA A 61 -5.01 0.05 -15.33
N PHE A 62 -5.52 0.05 -14.10
CA PHE A 62 -6.90 -0.29 -13.75
C PHE A 62 -7.49 0.82 -12.87
N LEU A 63 -8.76 1.17 -13.10
CA LEU A 63 -9.47 2.14 -12.26
C LEU A 63 -10.23 1.47 -11.11
N ASP A 64 -9.87 1.82 -9.89
CA ASP A 64 -10.58 1.36 -8.69
C ASP A 64 -11.83 2.23 -8.43
N PRO A 65 -13.06 1.68 -8.27
CA PRO A 65 -13.42 0.27 -8.07
C PRO A 65 -14.22 -0.34 -9.24
N CYS A 66 -13.88 -0.03 -10.49
CA CYS A 66 -14.51 -0.64 -11.67
C CYS A 66 -13.63 -1.67 -12.39
N PHE A 67 -12.33 -1.69 -12.11
CA PHE A 67 -11.30 -2.56 -12.69
C PHE A 67 -11.25 -2.60 -14.23
N HIS A 68 -11.78 -1.58 -14.90
CA HIS A 68 -11.57 -1.37 -16.33
C HIS A 68 -10.10 -1.01 -16.62
N THR A 69 -9.54 -1.62 -17.67
CA THR A 69 -8.11 -1.56 -18.01
C THR A 69 -7.83 -0.54 -19.13
N PHE A 70 -6.70 0.16 -19.00
CA PHE A 70 -6.18 1.16 -19.92
C PHE A 70 -4.64 1.07 -19.96
N CYS A 71 -3.98 1.76 -20.89
CA CYS A 71 -2.56 2.09 -20.72
C CYS A 71 -2.40 3.11 -19.58
N PHE A 72 -1.41 2.93 -18.70
CA PHE A 72 -1.17 3.84 -17.56
C PHE A 72 -1.09 5.32 -17.96
N HIS A 73 -0.28 5.63 -18.97
CA HIS A 73 -0.12 7.00 -19.45
C HIS A 73 -1.44 7.61 -19.95
N CYS A 74 -2.23 6.85 -20.71
CA CYS A 74 -3.49 7.33 -21.27
C CYS A 74 -4.55 7.63 -20.20
N ILE A 75 -4.65 6.81 -19.15
CA ILE A 75 -5.62 7.07 -18.08
C ILE A 75 -5.13 8.13 -17.09
N LEU A 76 -3.81 8.29 -16.93
CA LEU A 76 -3.22 9.42 -16.20
C LEU A 76 -3.52 10.76 -16.90
N GLN A 77 -3.27 10.85 -18.21
CA GLN A 77 -3.59 12.05 -19.02
C GLN A 77 -5.09 12.37 -19.01
N TRP A 78 -5.95 11.35 -19.04
CA TRP A 78 -7.39 11.52 -18.91
C TRP A 78 -7.77 12.13 -17.54
N ALA A 79 -7.14 11.66 -16.46
CA ALA A 79 -7.34 12.26 -15.13
C ALA A 79 -6.85 13.71 -15.11
N GLU A 80 -5.62 13.98 -15.56
CA GLU A 80 -5.04 15.34 -15.65
C GLU A 80 -5.95 16.32 -16.41
N MET A 81 -6.54 15.89 -17.53
CA MET A 81 -7.51 16.68 -18.31
C MET A 81 -8.77 17.03 -17.50
N VAL A 82 -9.32 16.06 -16.74
CA VAL A 82 -10.53 16.26 -15.91
C VAL A 82 -10.27 17.27 -14.77
N PHE A 83 -9.06 17.32 -14.21
CA PHE A 83 -8.72 18.31 -13.19
C PHE A 83 -8.28 19.67 -13.77
N ALA A 84 -7.72 19.70 -14.98
CA ALA A 84 -7.37 20.93 -15.68
C ALA A 84 -8.60 21.72 -16.16
N HIS A 85 -9.74 21.05 -16.38
CA HIS A 85 -10.98 21.66 -16.84
C HIS A 85 -12.18 21.33 -15.94
N PRO A 86 -12.27 21.94 -14.74
CA PRO A 86 -13.45 21.82 -13.88
C PRO A 86 -14.73 22.24 -14.59
N SER A 87 -15.80 21.46 -14.41
CA SER A 87 -17.14 21.89 -14.81
C SER A 87 -17.55 23.14 -14.01
N THR A 88 -18.25 24.07 -14.67
CA THR A 88 -18.63 25.37 -14.06
C THR A 88 -19.61 25.22 -12.89
N GLU A 89 -20.23 24.04 -12.77
CA GLU A 89 -21.05 23.62 -11.63
C GLU A 89 -20.56 22.23 -11.16
N GLY A 90 -20.35 22.06 -9.86
CA GLY A 90 -20.08 20.76 -9.22
C GLY A 90 -18.63 20.43 -8.85
N GLU A 91 -18.48 19.32 -8.11
CA GLU A 91 -17.21 18.76 -7.63
C GLU A 91 -16.43 18.09 -8.76
N THR A 92 -15.10 18.22 -8.79
CA THR A 92 -14.26 17.51 -9.76
C THR A 92 -13.89 16.11 -9.27
N HIS A 93 -14.44 15.09 -9.93
CA HIS A 93 -14.15 13.68 -9.69
C HIS A 93 -13.68 12.98 -10.98
N LEU A 94 -12.80 11.98 -10.87
CA LEU A 94 -12.44 11.14 -12.01
C LEU A 94 -13.55 10.13 -12.28
N GLU A 95 -14.11 10.16 -13.49
CA GLU A 95 -14.97 9.09 -14.01
C GLU A 95 -14.21 8.12 -14.91
N CYS A 96 -14.55 6.83 -14.80
CA CYS A 96 -14.10 5.82 -15.75
C CYS A 96 -14.60 6.14 -17.18
N PRO A 97 -13.72 6.26 -18.19
CA PRO A 97 -14.11 6.54 -19.57
C PRO A 97 -15.22 5.62 -20.11
N LEU A 98 -15.15 4.32 -19.78
CA LEU A 98 -16.09 3.28 -20.21
C LEU A 98 -17.42 3.32 -19.47
N CYS A 99 -17.42 3.22 -18.14
CA CYS A 99 -18.63 2.96 -17.35
C CYS A 99 -19.14 4.15 -16.51
N LYS A 100 -18.49 5.31 -16.61
CA LYS A 100 -18.78 6.56 -15.86
C LYS A 100 -18.78 6.46 -14.33
N ARG A 101 -18.42 5.30 -13.75
CA ARG A 101 -18.25 5.14 -12.30
C ARG A 101 -17.12 6.05 -11.81
N ARG A 102 -17.38 6.81 -10.74
CA ARG A 102 -16.36 7.54 -9.97
C ARG A 102 -15.23 6.59 -9.56
N SER A 103 -13.99 7.03 -9.72
CA SER A 103 -12.79 6.23 -9.45
C SER A 103 -11.82 7.01 -8.56
N SER A 104 -11.39 6.41 -7.45
CA SER A 104 -10.52 7.07 -6.44
C SER A 104 -9.04 6.94 -6.76
N SER A 105 -8.65 5.96 -7.57
CA SER A 105 -7.24 5.69 -7.89
C SER A 105 -7.04 4.89 -9.18
N ILE A 106 -5.84 5.03 -9.73
CA ILE A 106 -5.29 4.26 -10.84
C ILE A 106 -4.28 3.25 -10.24
N ILE A 107 -4.55 1.96 -10.39
CA ILE A 107 -3.65 0.87 -10.00
C ILE A 107 -2.81 0.48 -11.23
N TYR A 108 -1.49 0.38 -11.11
CA TYR A 108 -0.57 0.21 -12.24
C TYR A 108 0.76 -0.43 -11.80
N ASN A 109 1.63 -0.79 -12.76
CA ASN A 109 2.98 -1.32 -12.50
C ASN A 109 2.95 -2.52 -11.52
N PHE A 110 2.39 -3.62 -12.01
CA PHE A 110 2.24 -4.89 -11.29
C PHE A 110 3.51 -5.72 -11.44
N PHE A 111 4.10 -6.15 -10.33
CA PHE A 111 5.27 -7.02 -10.32
C PHE A 111 5.16 -8.03 -9.17
N LEU A 112 5.05 -9.32 -9.51
CA LEU A 112 4.78 -10.42 -8.58
C LEU A 112 3.52 -10.16 -7.74
N ASP A 113 3.69 -9.94 -6.44
CA ASP A 113 2.68 -9.63 -5.43
C ASP A 113 2.52 -8.12 -5.17
N THR A 114 3.33 -7.28 -5.80
CA THR A 114 3.33 -5.82 -5.63
C THR A 114 2.60 -5.08 -6.77
N PHE A 115 2.03 -3.94 -6.44
CA PHE A 115 1.46 -2.98 -7.41
C PHE A 115 1.72 -1.55 -6.94
N LYS A 116 1.70 -0.59 -7.87
CA LYS A 116 1.68 0.85 -7.55
C LYS A 116 0.27 1.40 -7.68
N ARG A 117 -0.03 2.43 -6.89
CA ARG A 117 -1.35 3.07 -6.88
C ARG A 117 -1.19 4.59 -6.85
N HIS A 118 -1.67 5.23 -7.90
CA HIS A 118 -1.77 6.69 -8.01
C HIS A 118 -3.19 7.06 -7.57
N TYR A 119 -3.32 7.66 -6.39
CA TYR A 119 -4.60 8.17 -5.90
C TYR A 119 -4.94 9.48 -6.60
N VAL A 120 -6.17 9.57 -7.09
CA VAL A 120 -6.59 10.64 -7.97
C VAL A 120 -7.34 11.68 -7.15
N LEU A 121 -6.79 12.90 -7.13
CA LEU A 121 -7.14 13.93 -6.16
C LEU A 121 -8.44 14.65 -6.52
N GLY A 122 -9.57 13.99 -6.27
CA GLY A 122 -10.85 14.69 -6.20
C GLY A 122 -10.80 15.81 -5.15
N THR A 123 -11.29 17.00 -5.50
CA THR A 123 -11.42 18.08 -4.52
C THR A 123 -12.45 17.67 -3.47
N ALA A 124 -12.11 17.84 -2.19
CA ALA A 124 -12.85 17.19 -1.11
C ALA A 124 -14.26 17.79 -0.94
N TYR A 125 -15.32 17.02 -1.27
CA TYR A 125 -16.57 16.97 -0.48
C TYR A 125 -17.52 15.78 -0.78
N ASP A 126 -17.20 14.86 -1.70
CA ASP A 126 -18.08 13.73 -2.05
C ASP A 126 -18.39 12.78 -0.88
N LYS A 127 -19.57 12.95 -0.28
CA LYS A 127 -20.09 12.12 0.83
C LYS A 127 -20.40 10.66 0.45
N SER A 128 -20.27 10.28 -0.83
CA SER A 128 -20.39 8.88 -1.28
C SER A 128 -19.04 8.16 -1.38
N CYS A 129 -17.91 8.86 -1.22
CA CYS A 129 -16.59 8.27 -1.06
C CYS A 129 -16.18 8.35 0.43
N PRO A 130 -16.04 7.23 1.16
CA PRO A 130 -15.91 7.26 2.62
C PRO A 130 -14.61 7.93 3.12
N PHE A 131 -13.54 7.98 2.31
CA PHE A 131 -12.28 8.58 2.74
C PHE A 131 -11.67 9.53 1.71
N SER A 132 -11.71 10.83 2.02
CA SER A 132 -10.85 11.84 1.39
C SER A 132 -9.66 12.15 2.29
N LEU A 133 -8.45 11.80 1.85
CA LEU A 133 -7.21 12.17 2.53
C LEU A 133 -7.12 13.71 2.61
N SER A 134 -6.86 14.24 3.81
CA SER A 134 -6.70 15.69 4.02
C SER A 134 -5.31 16.19 3.56
N PRO A 135 -5.09 17.51 3.39
CA PRO A 135 -3.79 18.07 3.02
C PRO A 135 -2.61 17.60 3.89
N ALA A 136 -2.85 17.38 5.19
CA ALA A 136 -1.84 16.83 6.10
C ALA A 136 -1.44 15.39 5.75
N HIS A 137 -2.39 14.55 5.33
CA HIS A 137 -2.08 13.19 4.87
C HIS A 137 -1.20 13.21 3.61
N TYR A 138 -1.49 14.10 2.66
CA TYR A 138 -0.66 14.25 1.45
C TYR A 138 0.75 14.78 1.75
N GLN A 139 0.90 15.72 2.68
CA GLN A 139 2.22 16.18 3.16
C GLN A 139 3.06 15.00 3.70
N ARG A 140 2.44 14.11 4.48
CA ARG A 140 3.12 12.95 5.08
C ARG A 140 3.41 11.86 4.05
N LEU A 141 2.46 11.57 3.17
CA LEU A 141 2.67 10.65 2.03
C LEU A 141 3.78 11.14 1.10
N TYR A 142 3.94 12.46 0.92
CA TYR A 142 5.08 13.04 0.23
C TYR A 142 6.41 12.77 0.96
N VAL A 143 6.49 12.90 2.29
CA VAL A 143 7.71 12.55 3.05
C VAL A 143 8.12 11.09 2.83
N TYR A 144 7.17 10.16 2.81
CA TYR A 144 7.44 8.74 2.56
C TYR A 144 7.85 8.42 1.11
N LYS A 145 7.30 9.13 0.11
CA LYS A 145 7.56 8.87 -1.32
C LYS A 145 8.72 9.67 -1.93
N SER A 146 9.06 10.84 -1.39
CA SER A 146 10.08 11.75 -1.93
C SER A 146 11.53 11.38 -1.56
N GLY A 147 11.72 10.41 -0.65
CA GLY A 147 13.05 10.10 -0.11
C GLY A 147 13.62 11.16 0.84
N MET A 148 12.86 12.20 1.19
CA MET A 148 13.31 13.31 2.06
C MET A 148 13.59 12.92 3.53
N ARG A 149 13.18 11.71 3.97
CA ARG A 149 13.25 11.28 5.39
C ARG A 149 14.65 11.37 6.02
N PRO A 150 15.78 11.05 5.36
CA PRO A 150 17.11 11.18 5.97
C PRO A 150 17.44 12.63 6.35
N TYR A 151 17.18 13.59 5.44
CA TYR A 151 17.39 15.02 5.69
C TYR A 151 16.47 15.56 6.79
N ILE A 152 15.21 15.12 6.83
CA ILE A 152 14.27 15.43 7.91
C ILE A 152 14.78 14.87 9.26
N ALA A 153 15.28 13.64 9.29
CA ALA A 153 15.84 13.03 10.49
C ALA A 153 17.11 13.73 10.98
N GLU A 154 18.00 14.15 10.09
CA GLU A 154 19.19 14.96 10.44
C GLU A 154 18.81 16.31 11.05
N GLU A 155 17.79 16.99 10.51
CA GLU A 155 17.40 18.32 10.98
C GLU A 155 16.55 18.25 12.27
N ILE A 156 15.78 17.17 12.47
CA ILE A 156 15.21 16.80 13.77
C ILE A 156 16.35 16.56 14.78
N ASP A 157 17.35 15.76 14.43
CA ASP A 157 18.49 15.47 15.31
C ASP A 157 19.25 16.74 15.71
N ARG A 158 19.48 17.66 14.75
CA ARG A 158 20.16 18.95 14.98
C ARG A 158 19.42 19.85 15.97
N ASN A 159 18.10 20.00 15.81
CA ASN A 159 17.32 21.01 16.53
C ASN A 159 16.62 20.47 17.80
N ILE A 160 16.36 19.17 17.88
CA ILE A 160 15.39 18.61 18.85
C ILE A 160 16.04 17.67 19.87
N LYS A 161 17.05 16.85 19.51
CA LYS A 161 17.64 15.85 20.43
C LYS A 161 18.30 16.42 21.68
N CYS A 162 18.62 17.72 21.72
CA CYS A 162 19.25 18.38 22.86
C CYS A 162 18.39 18.46 24.13
N ARG A 163 17.08 18.10 24.12
CA ARG A 163 16.19 18.33 25.28
C ARG A 163 15.68 17.10 26.06
N ARG A 164 15.65 15.87 25.52
CA ARG A 164 15.17 14.68 26.27
C ARG A 164 15.90 13.38 25.89
N LYS A 165 16.38 12.64 26.91
CA LYS A 165 17.02 11.31 26.77
C LYS A 165 16.04 10.12 26.77
N SER A 166 14.77 10.34 27.10
CA SER A 166 13.70 9.36 26.93
C SER A 166 12.42 10.08 26.53
N PHE A 167 11.68 9.48 25.61
CA PHE A 167 10.28 9.80 25.37
C PHE A 167 9.40 9.01 26.35
N HIS A 168 8.16 9.47 26.52
CA HIS A 168 7.11 8.79 27.28
C HIS A 168 5.96 8.43 26.34
N ILE A 169 5.58 7.16 26.30
CA ILE A 169 4.55 6.62 25.40
C ILE A 169 3.17 6.79 26.04
N SER A 170 3.01 6.32 27.27
CA SER A 170 1.72 6.33 27.99
C SER A 170 1.21 7.73 28.33
N GLY A 171 2.05 8.77 28.22
CA GLY A 171 1.68 10.16 28.45
C GLY A 171 1.44 11.00 27.19
N ASN A 172 1.71 10.49 25.98
CA ASN A 172 1.55 11.28 24.76
C ASN A 172 0.13 11.17 24.20
N ALA A 173 -0.74 12.12 24.57
CA ALA A 173 -2.12 12.20 24.07
C ALA A 173 -2.22 12.23 22.53
N ASN A 174 -1.21 12.79 21.85
CA ASN A 174 -1.15 12.91 20.39
C ASN A 174 -0.78 11.59 19.69
N LEU A 175 -0.33 10.57 20.42
CA LEU A 175 0.21 9.33 19.83
C LEU A 175 -0.84 8.59 18.99
N LYS A 176 -2.10 8.54 19.45
CA LYS A 176 -3.16 7.87 18.70
C LYS A 176 -3.49 8.60 17.40
N GLU A 177 -3.72 9.92 17.48
CA GLU A 177 -3.99 10.78 16.32
C GLU A 177 -2.86 10.69 15.28
N TRP A 178 -1.60 10.77 15.72
CA TRP A 178 -0.44 10.65 14.86
C TRP A 178 -0.40 9.28 14.18
N VAL A 179 -0.47 8.17 14.94
CA VAL A 179 -0.39 6.80 14.38
C VAL A 179 -1.55 6.54 13.41
N GLN A 180 -2.78 6.93 13.75
CA GLN A 180 -3.93 6.79 12.85
C GLN A 180 -3.68 7.53 11.54
N ARG A 181 -3.26 8.81 11.60
CA ARG A 181 -3.02 9.63 10.42
C ARG A 181 -1.88 9.11 9.53
N GLU A 182 -0.77 8.64 10.12
CA GLU A 182 0.34 8.08 9.33
C GLU A 182 -0.07 6.78 8.63
N LEU A 183 -0.82 5.90 9.32
CA LEU A 183 -1.37 4.69 8.72
C LEU A 183 -2.40 5.03 7.64
N GLN A 184 -3.29 6.00 7.88
CA GLN A 184 -4.23 6.53 6.89
C GLN A 184 -3.50 7.12 5.67
N ALA A 185 -2.37 7.82 5.85
CA ALA A 185 -1.58 8.36 4.75
C ALA A 185 -0.85 7.28 3.93
N LEU A 186 -0.44 6.18 4.57
CA LEU A 186 0.28 5.07 3.93
C LEU A 186 -0.67 4.03 3.30
N MET A 187 -1.55 3.45 4.11
CA MET A 187 -2.55 2.45 3.71
C MET A 187 -3.65 3.06 2.82
N GLN A 188 -3.98 4.34 3.05
CA GLN A 188 -4.99 5.10 2.28
C GLN A 188 -6.41 4.48 2.39
N VAL A 189 -6.71 4.04 3.62
CA VAL A 189 -7.98 3.49 4.11
C VAL A 189 -8.40 4.31 5.36
N GLU A 190 -9.70 4.53 5.57
CA GLU A 190 -10.23 5.26 6.73
C GLU A 190 -10.00 4.52 8.06
N ASP A 191 -10.54 3.29 8.16
CA ASP A 191 -10.40 2.47 9.35
C ASP A 191 -9.01 1.81 9.38
N VAL A 192 -8.17 2.35 10.26
CA VAL A 192 -6.87 1.81 10.64
C VAL A 192 -6.82 1.47 12.14
N GLU A 193 -7.96 1.44 12.83
CA GLU A 193 -8.02 1.40 14.30
C GLU A 193 -7.33 0.15 14.86
N LEU A 194 -7.52 -1.02 14.24
CA LEU A 194 -6.87 -2.27 14.66
C LEU A 194 -5.35 -2.21 14.52
N VAL A 195 -4.84 -1.65 13.41
CA VAL A 195 -3.41 -1.50 13.15
C VAL A 195 -2.80 -0.45 14.08
N ALA A 196 -3.51 0.67 14.30
CA ALA A 196 -3.12 1.71 15.25
C ALA A 196 -3.07 1.19 16.70
N GLN A 197 -4.06 0.40 17.11
CA GLN A 197 -4.07 -0.26 18.43
C GLN A 197 -2.90 -1.23 18.58
N HIS A 198 -2.54 -1.99 17.52
CA HIS A 198 -1.39 -2.90 17.54
C HIS A 198 -0.06 -2.15 17.72
N VAL A 199 0.18 -1.09 16.91
CA VAL A 199 1.34 -0.19 17.04
C VAL A 199 1.43 0.42 18.45
N ILE A 200 0.32 0.96 18.98
CA ILE A 200 0.28 1.54 20.33
C ILE A 200 0.51 0.47 21.41
N GLY A 201 0.05 -0.76 21.18
CA GLY A 201 0.26 -1.91 22.05
C GLY A 201 1.73 -2.31 22.17
N ILE A 202 2.45 -2.41 21.05
CA ILE A 202 3.90 -2.72 21.00
C ILE A 202 4.68 -1.65 21.77
N LEU A 203 4.39 -0.36 21.55
CA LEU A 203 5.04 0.73 22.30
C LEU A 203 4.78 0.62 23.81
N LYS A 204 3.52 0.43 24.22
CA LYS A 204 3.15 0.31 25.64
C LYS A 204 3.80 -0.91 26.31
N HIS A 205 3.88 -2.04 25.60
CA HIS A 205 4.60 -3.22 26.07
C HIS A 205 6.09 -2.89 26.30
N TYR A 206 6.76 -2.26 25.33
CA TYR A 206 8.16 -1.84 25.49
C TYR A 206 8.39 -0.85 26.64
N GLU A 207 7.51 0.15 26.82
CA GLU A 207 7.63 1.10 27.94
C GLU A 207 7.48 0.41 29.30
N ASN A 208 6.59 -0.59 29.41
CA ASN A 208 6.43 -1.39 30.62
C ASN A 208 7.65 -2.30 30.87
N SER A 209 8.10 -3.06 29.86
CA SER A 209 9.27 -3.95 30.00
C SER A 209 10.54 -3.18 30.34
N LYS A 210 10.75 -1.99 29.75
CA LYS A 210 11.86 -1.07 30.09
C LYS A 210 11.82 -0.60 31.55
N ARG A 211 10.63 -0.51 32.17
CA ARG A 211 10.47 -0.13 33.59
C ARG A 211 10.68 -1.30 34.56
N LEU A 212 10.63 -2.54 34.08
CA LEU A 212 10.82 -3.75 34.89
C LEU A 212 12.28 -4.20 34.87
N ASP A 213 12.82 -4.48 33.67
CA ASP A 213 14.10 -5.21 33.55
C ASP A 213 15.31 -4.31 33.23
N GLY A 214 15.08 -3.05 32.83
CA GLY A 214 16.13 -2.03 32.59
C GLY A 214 17.02 -2.26 31.35
N GLN A 215 17.22 -3.51 30.92
CA GLN A 215 18.04 -3.91 29.77
C GLN A 215 17.21 -4.72 28.75
N SER A 216 16.40 -4.04 27.94
CA SER A 216 15.79 -4.65 26.75
C SER A 216 16.89 -4.94 25.71
N GLN A 217 17.20 -6.22 25.48
CA GLN A 217 18.15 -6.64 24.44
C GLN A 217 17.65 -6.31 23.02
N PHE A 218 16.33 -6.38 22.81
CA PHE A 218 15.70 -6.04 21.54
C PHE A 218 15.38 -4.55 21.43
N SER A 219 15.48 -4.01 20.21
CA SER A 219 14.92 -2.71 19.87
C SER A 219 13.43 -2.87 19.61
N TRP A 220 12.61 -1.98 20.17
CA TRP A 220 11.18 -1.92 19.83
C TRP A 220 10.95 -1.64 18.34
N MET A 221 11.94 -1.07 17.65
CA MET A 221 11.86 -0.78 16.22
C MET A 221 11.78 -2.06 15.40
N ASP A 222 12.48 -3.13 15.78
CA ASP A 222 12.56 -4.35 14.97
C ASP A 222 11.18 -5.06 14.99
N ALA A 223 10.66 -5.29 16.21
CA ALA A 223 9.30 -5.81 16.41
C ALA A 223 8.20 -4.91 15.84
N MET A 224 8.41 -3.58 15.78
CA MET A 224 7.49 -2.66 15.12
C MET A 224 7.55 -2.78 13.59
N ILE A 225 8.75 -2.88 13.02
CA ILE A 225 8.95 -3.05 11.56
C ILE A 225 8.24 -4.33 11.12
N ASP A 226 8.49 -5.46 11.78
CA ASP A 226 7.84 -6.75 11.46
C ASP A 226 6.32 -6.67 11.57
N ALA A 227 5.80 -6.01 12.62
CA ALA A 227 4.37 -5.83 12.84
C ALA A 227 3.67 -4.94 11.79
N VAL A 228 4.32 -3.86 11.34
CA VAL A 228 3.71 -2.94 10.33
C VAL A 228 4.02 -3.34 8.89
N LYS A 229 5.01 -4.20 8.64
CA LYS A 229 5.44 -4.62 7.30
C LYS A 229 4.30 -5.09 6.39
N PRO A 230 3.30 -5.87 6.85
CA PRO A 230 2.19 -6.33 6.00
C PRO A 230 1.21 -5.22 5.59
N PHE A 231 1.24 -4.06 6.25
CA PHE A 231 0.28 -2.96 6.06
C PHE A 231 0.89 -1.76 5.32
N VAL A 232 2.18 -1.48 5.53
CA VAL A 232 2.88 -0.31 4.94
C VAL A 232 4.11 -0.67 4.09
N PHE A 233 4.30 -1.95 3.79
CA PHE A 233 5.21 -2.47 2.76
C PHE A 233 6.66 -1.90 2.86
N GLU A 234 7.19 -1.27 1.81
CA GLU A 234 8.53 -0.67 1.80
C GLU A 234 8.71 0.46 2.83
N HIS A 235 7.62 1.11 3.25
CA HIS A 235 7.68 2.27 4.14
C HIS A 235 7.84 1.93 5.63
N ALA A 236 7.82 0.64 6.03
CA ALA A 236 7.84 0.20 7.43
C ALA A 236 9.01 0.76 8.26
N GLU A 237 10.24 0.76 7.74
CA GLU A 237 11.40 1.32 8.45
C GLU A 237 11.30 2.85 8.59
N SER A 238 10.83 3.54 7.53
CA SER A 238 10.59 4.98 7.56
C SER A 238 9.48 5.37 8.52
N PHE A 239 8.40 4.59 8.62
CA PHE A 239 7.34 4.79 9.61
C PHE A 239 7.90 4.67 11.04
N CYS A 240 8.71 3.64 11.31
CA CYS A 240 9.29 3.44 12.63
C CYS A 240 10.30 4.53 13.01
N MET A 241 11.04 5.09 12.04
CA MET A 241 11.93 6.23 12.29
C MET A 241 11.17 7.56 12.43
N GLU A 242 10.13 7.83 11.64
CA GLU A 242 9.27 9.00 11.85
C GLU A 242 8.57 8.96 13.21
N LEU A 243 8.10 7.77 13.64
CA LEU A 243 7.50 7.55 14.96
C LEU A 243 8.50 7.83 16.09
N LYS A 244 9.74 7.36 15.94
CA LYS A 244 10.84 7.64 16.87
C LYS A 244 11.18 9.12 16.94
N SER A 245 11.20 9.81 15.80
CA SER A 245 11.44 11.26 15.69
C SER A 245 10.31 12.06 16.34
N PHE A 246 9.05 11.75 16.04
CA PHE A 246 7.88 12.36 16.65
C PHE A 246 7.88 12.19 18.17
N LEU A 247 8.04 10.96 18.67
CA LEU A 247 8.13 10.66 20.10
C LEU A 247 9.29 11.39 20.79
N SER A 248 10.46 11.47 20.14
CA SER A 248 11.63 12.20 20.67
C SER A 248 11.40 13.72 20.72
N SER A 249 10.55 14.26 19.83
CA SER A 249 10.25 15.70 19.80
C SER A 249 9.39 16.19 20.97
N GLY A 250 8.41 15.39 21.39
CA GLY A 250 7.39 15.84 22.34
C GLY A 250 6.52 17.00 21.82
N LEU A 251 6.49 17.20 20.48
CA LEU A 251 5.55 18.10 19.82
C LEU A 251 4.16 17.44 19.71
N ASN A 252 3.12 18.26 19.55
CA ASN A 252 1.82 17.78 19.05
C ASN A 252 1.87 17.59 17.53
N VAL A 253 0.87 16.90 16.96
CA VAL A 253 0.84 16.57 15.52
C VAL A 253 1.05 17.82 14.65
N LYS A 254 0.24 18.86 14.87
CA LYS A 254 0.29 20.11 14.11
C LYS A 254 1.64 20.84 14.20
N ALA A 255 2.28 20.83 15.36
CA ALA A 255 3.59 21.46 15.55
C ALA A 255 4.73 20.64 14.90
N TYR A 256 4.62 19.30 14.89
CA TYR A 256 5.54 18.44 14.16
C TYR A 256 5.42 18.64 12.64
N ASP A 257 4.18 18.77 12.13
CA ASP A 257 3.94 18.99 10.69
C ASP A 257 4.47 20.33 10.19
N LEU A 258 4.28 21.41 10.96
CA LEU A 258 4.84 22.73 10.63
C LEU A 258 6.37 22.69 10.58
N PHE A 259 7.01 22.04 11.55
CA PHE A 259 8.47 21.86 11.57
C PHE A 259 8.97 21.07 10.35
N VAL A 260 8.28 19.99 9.97
CA VAL A 260 8.59 19.23 8.75
C VAL A 260 8.34 20.06 7.48
N GLU A 261 7.29 20.89 7.45
CA GLU A 261 7.00 21.79 6.32
C GLU A 261 8.09 22.86 6.13
N GLU A 262 8.60 23.44 7.22
CA GLU A 262 9.73 24.38 7.22
C GLU A 262 11.02 23.73 6.71
N ILE A 263 11.30 22.48 7.10
CA ILE A 263 12.43 21.69 6.58
C ILE A 263 12.30 21.47 5.06
N LEU A 264 11.11 21.08 4.58
CA LEU A 264 10.84 20.85 3.16
C LEU A 264 11.01 22.13 2.34
N LYS A 265 10.40 23.25 2.77
CA LYS A 265 10.56 24.58 2.15
C LYS A 265 12.03 25.00 2.08
N SER A 266 12.76 24.83 3.18
CA SER A 266 14.19 25.16 3.28
C SER A 266 15.05 24.32 2.34
N ASN A 267 14.70 23.05 2.11
CA ASN A 267 15.42 22.20 1.16
C ASN A 267 15.15 22.59 -0.29
N THR A 268 13.89 22.85 -0.64
CA THR A 268 13.52 23.30 -2.00
C THR A 268 14.29 24.56 -2.39
N ILE A 269 14.39 25.54 -1.48
CA ILE A 269 15.19 26.76 -1.67
C ILE A 269 16.67 26.42 -1.90
N LYS A 270 17.28 25.59 -1.04
CA LYS A 270 18.68 25.16 -1.19
C LYS A 270 18.95 24.52 -2.55
N VAL A 271 18.11 23.57 -2.98
CA VAL A 271 18.25 22.91 -4.29
C VAL A 271 18.17 23.93 -5.43
N SER A 272 17.18 24.83 -5.41
CA SER A 272 17.04 25.88 -6.43
C SER A 272 18.14 26.95 -6.43
N SER A 273 19.00 26.98 -5.39
CA SER A 273 20.17 27.88 -5.31
C SER A 273 21.49 27.21 -5.74
N LEU A 274 21.43 25.95 -6.18
CA LEU A 274 22.58 25.13 -6.61
C LEU A 274 22.45 24.67 -8.08
N THR A 275 21.47 25.21 -8.82
CA THR A 275 21.14 24.93 -10.23
C THR A 275 21.14 26.20 -11.05
#